data_AF-A0A6D1A8V5-F1
#
_entry.id   AF-A0A6D1A8V5-F1
#
_cell.length_a   1.000
_cell.length_b   1.000
_cell.length_c   1.000
_cell.angle_alpha   90.00
_cell.angle_beta   90.00
_cell.angle_gamma   90.00
#
_symmetry.space_group_name_H-M   'P 1'
#
loop_
_entity.id
_entity.type
_entity.pdbx_description
1 polymer ?
#
loop_
_entity_poly.entity_id
_entity_poly.type
_entity_poly.pdbx_seq_one_letter_code
_entity_poly.pdbx_strand_id
1 'polypeptide(L)'
;TYMGYDIDDLTENASFEEIIYLLWHLRLPNKKELEELKQQLAKEAAVPQEIIEHFKSYSLENVHPMAALRTAISLLGLLDSEADT
;
A
#
# COMPACT_ATOMS: atom_id res chain seq x y z
N THR A 1 7.72 7.97 -18.69
CA THR A 1 8.22 8.98 -17.75
C THR A 1 7.21 9.17 -16.64
N TYR A 2 7.66 9.24 -15.38
CA TYR A 2 6.80 9.69 -14.28
C TYR A 2 7.15 11.14 -13.99
N MET A 3 6.20 12.05 -14.17
CA MET A 3 6.37 13.48 -13.84
C MET A 3 7.63 14.13 -14.45
N GLY A 4 8.01 13.72 -15.66
CA GLY A 4 9.19 14.24 -16.35
C GLY A 4 10.50 13.50 -16.08
N TYR A 5 10.51 12.54 -15.15
CA TYR A 5 11.65 11.64 -14.91
C TYR A 5 11.58 10.42 -15.82
N ASP A 6 12.74 9.97 -16.32
CA ASP A 6 12.83 8.70 -17.04
C ASP A 6 12.52 7.55 -16.07
N ILE A 7 11.81 6.53 -16.57
CA ILE A 7 11.46 5.36 -15.76
C ILE A 7 12.72 4.57 -15.43
N ASP A 8 13.65 4.46 -16.38
CA ASP A 8 14.90 3.72 -16.17
C ASP A 8 15.73 4.38 -15.05
N ASP A 9 15.86 5.71 -15.08
CA ASP A 9 16.53 6.49 -14.03
C ASP A 9 15.88 6.30 -12.65
N LEU A 10 14.55 6.26 -12.59
CA LEU A 10 13.82 6.03 -11.34
C LEU A 10 14.03 4.61 -10.81
N THR A 11 14.06 3.60 -11.68
CA THR A 11 14.27 2.21 -11.23
C THR A 11 15.66 1.96 -10.66
N GLU A 12 16.68 2.70 -11.14
CA GLU A 12 18.05 2.56 -10.65
C GLU A 12 18.33 3.41 -9.41
N ASN A 13 17.68 4.58 -9.26
CA ASN A 13 18.08 5.58 -8.27
C ASN A 13 17.03 5.91 -7.20
N ALA A 14 15.77 5.51 -7.39
CA ALA A 14 14.69 5.84 -6.45
C ALA A 14 14.20 4.59 -5.70
N SER A 15 13.99 4.75 -4.40
CA SER A 15 13.30 3.76 -3.58
C SER A 15 11.80 3.73 -3.86
N PHE A 16 11.15 2.64 -3.47
CA PHE A 16 9.71 2.47 -3.65
C PHE A 16 8.91 3.60 -2.98
N GLU A 17 9.31 4.01 -1.79
CA GLU A 17 8.66 5.10 -1.05
C GLU A 17 8.88 6.47 -1.72
N GLU A 18 10.02 6.71 -2.36
CA GLU A 18 10.25 7.93 -3.16
C GLU A 18 9.36 7.96 -4.40
N ILE A 19 9.13 6.81 -5.04
CA ILE A 19 8.21 6.69 -6.18
C ILE A 19 6.76 6.90 -5.71
N ILE A 20 6.34 6.35 -4.58
CA ILE A 20 5.02 6.62 -3.99
C ILE A 20 4.83 8.12 -3.77
N TYR A 21 5.81 8.76 -3.12
CA TYR A 21 5.75 10.19 -2.86
C TYR A 21 5.69 11.00 -4.17
N LEU A 22 6.46 10.62 -5.19
CA LEU A 22 6.42 11.22 -6.52
C LEU A 22 5.02 11.14 -7.15
N LEU A 23 4.37 9.98 -7.06
CA LEU A 23 3.05 9.77 -7.65
C LEU A 23 1.95 10.54 -6.92
N TRP A 24 2.05 10.70 -5.60
CA TRP A 24 1.08 11.47 -4.81
C TRP A 24 1.29 12.98 -4.84
N HIS A 25 2.55 13.43 -4.75
CA HIS A 25 2.89 14.85 -4.61
C HIS A 25 3.44 15.49 -5.88
N LEU A 26 3.54 14.72 -6.97
CA LEU A 26 4.00 15.20 -8.28
C LEU A 26 5.45 15.72 -8.28
N ARG A 27 6.24 15.37 -7.26
CA ARG A 27 7.67 15.70 -7.09
C ARG A 27 8.38 14.68 -6.19
N LEU A 28 9.71 14.60 -6.26
CA LEU A 28 10.49 13.78 -5.32
C LEU A 28 10.46 14.40 -3.89
N PRO A 29 10.50 13.56 -2.84
CA PRO A 29 10.55 14.01 -1.46
C PRO A 29 11.92 14.56 -1.08
N ASN A 30 11.96 15.43 -0.07
CA ASN A 30 13.20 15.65 0.69
C ASN A 30 13.40 14.57 1.76
N LYS A 31 14.57 14.54 2.41
CA LYS A 31 14.90 13.51 3.41
C LYS A 31 13.90 13.43 4.56
N LYS A 32 13.40 14.56 5.05
CA LYS A 32 12.43 14.63 6.16
C LYS A 32 11.07 14.07 5.74
N GLU A 33 10.61 14.46 4.56
CA GLU A 33 9.35 13.98 3.98
C GLU A 33 9.37 12.48 3.69
N LEU A 34 10.50 11.97 3.21
CA LEU A 34 10.69 10.53 2.98
C LEU A 34 10.65 9.76 4.30
N GLU A 35 11.29 10.28 5.34
CA GLU A 35 11.28 9.64 6.66
C GLU A 35 9.88 9.67 7.30
N GLU A 36 9.16 10.78 7.17
CA GLU A 36 7.77 10.89 7.60
C GLU A 36 6.86 9.89 6.85
N LEU A 37 6.98 9.79 5.53
CA LEU A 37 6.22 8.84 4.73
C LEU A 37 6.52 7.39 5.16
N LYS A 38 7.79 7.04 5.37
CA LYS A 38 8.19 5.71 5.84
C LYS A 38 7.60 5.38 7.21
N GLN A 39 7.57 6.35 8.12
CA GLN A 39 6.95 6.17 9.44
C GLN A 39 5.43 5.97 9.33
N GLN A 40 4.75 6.73 8.48
CA GLN A 40 3.32 6.57 8.23
C GLN A 40 3.01 5.19 7.63
N LEU A 41 3.76 4.77 6.60
CA LEU A 41 3.60 3.46 5.99
C LEU A 41 3.83 2.33 7.00
N ALA A 42 4.89 2.42 7.80
CA ALA A 42 5.18 1.41 8.81
C ALA A 42 4.09 1.35 9.90
N LYS A 43 3.53 2.49 10.28
CA LYS A 43 2.46 2.58 11.28
C LYS A 43 1.16 1.94 10.79
N GLU A 44 0.81 2.13 9.52
CA GLU A 44 -0.42 1.59 8.92
C GLU A 44 -0.22 0.23 8.23
N ALA A 45 0.98 -0.36 8.30
CA ALA A 45 1.28 -1.66 7.67
C ALA A 45 0.65 -2.86 8.40
N ALA A 46 0.19 -2.68 9.64
CA ALA A 46 -0.40 -3.76 10.42
C ALA A 46 -1.79 -4.14 9.88
N VAL A 47 -2.00 -5.43 9.63
CA VAL A 47 -3.29 -5.95 9.18
C VAL A 47 -4.17 -6.24 10.39
N PRO A 48 -5.45 -5.79 10.41
CA PRO A 48 -6.39 -6.11 11.48
C PRO A 48 -6.55 -7.62 11.70
N GLN A 49 -6.61 -8.03 12.96
CA GLN A 49 -6.65 -9.44 13.36
C GLN A 49 -7.93 -10.13 12.85
N GLU A 50 -9.03 -9.40 12.79
CA GLU A 50 -10.35 -9.84 12.30
C GLU A 50 -10.26 -10.38 10.87
N ILE A 51 -9.44 -9.76 10.02
CA ILE A 51 -9.23 -10.18 8.63
C ILE A 51 -8.44 -11.49 8.60
N ILE A 52 -7.38 -11.58 9.39
CA ILE A 52 -6.55 -12.79 9.49
C ILE A 52 -7.42 -13.97 9.95
N GLU A 53 -8.28 -13.76 10.93
CA GLU A 53 -9.21 -14.78 11.45
C GLU A 53 -10.27 -15.16 10.42
N HIS A 54 -10.81 -14.19 9.68
CA HIS A 54 -11.75 -14.45 8.59
C HIS A 54 -11.14 -15.37 7.53
N PHE A 55 -9.91 -15.10 7.08
CA PHE A 55 -9.23 -15.95 6.09
C PHE A 55 -8.86 -17.33 6.66
N LYS A 56 -8.57 -17.45 7.96
CA LYS A 56 -8.33 -18.74 8.61
C LYS A 56 -9.60 -19.60 8.76
N SER A 57 -10.78 -19.00 8.69
CA SER A 57 -12.05 -19.72 8.86
C SER A 57 -12.49 -20.54 7.63
N TYR A 58 -11.82 -20.37 6.48
CA TYR A 58 -12.09 -21.11 5.24
C TYR A 58 -10.83 -21.79 4.71
N SER A 59 -11.00 -22.89 3.96
CA SER A 59 -9.89 -23.46 3.19
C SER A 59 -9.64 -22.62 1.94
N LEU A 60 -8.43 -22.04 1.85
CA LEU A 60 -8.01 -21.21 0.72
C LEU A 60 -7.17 -21.98 -0.30
N GLU A 61 -7.03 -23.30 -0.16
CA GLU A 61 -6.12 -24.14 -0.96
C GLU A 61 -6.34 -24.01 -2.48
N ASN A 62 -7.59 -23.77 -2.90
CA ASN A 62 -7.97 -23.63 -4.31
C ASN A 62 -8.43 -22.21 -4.68
N VAL A 63 -8.23 -21.23 -3.80
CA VAL A 63 -8.66 -19.84 -4.04
C VAL A 63 -7.57 -19.10 -4.80
N HIS A 64 -7.93 -18.49 -5.92
CA HIS A 64 -6.99 -17.67 -6.68
C HIS A 64 -6.50 -16.46 -5.85
N PRO A 65 -5.19 -16.13 -5.79
CA PRO A 65 -4.67 -15.07 -4.93
C PRO A 65 -5.34 -13.70 -5.14
N MET A 66 -5.66 -13.32 -6.37
CA MET A 66 -6.41 -12.09 -6.65
C MET A 66 -7.83 -12.07 -6.08
N ALA A 67 -8.50 -13.24 -6.01
CA ALA A 67 -9.81 -13.33 -5.40
C ALA A 67 -9.71 -13.13 -3.87
N ALA A 68 -8.69 -13.74 -3.24
CA ALA A 68 -8.41 -13.50 -1.82
C ALA A 68 -8.05 -12.04 -1.55
N LEU A 69 -7.17 -11.43 -2.35
CA LEU A 69 -6.77 -10.03 -2.20
C LEU A 69 -7.97 -9.09 -2.32
N ARG A 70 -8.81 -9.25 -3.35
CA ARG A 70 -10.03 -8.44 -3.53
C ARG A 70 -10.95 -8.53 -2.33
N THR A 71 -11.16 -9.74 -1.79
CA THR A 71 -11.99 -9.94 -0.60
C THR A 71 -11.37 -9.28 0.62
N ALA A 72 -10.04 -9.37 0.80
CA ALA A 72 -9.35 -8.74 1.93
C ALA A 72 -9.51 -7.21 1.92
N ILE A 73 -9.32 -6.57 0.76
CA ILE A 73 -9.53 -5.12 0.60
C ILE A 73 -11.00 -4.74 0.86
N SER A 74 -11.95 -5.54 0.39
CA SER A 74 -13.38 -5.29 0.64
C SER A 74 -13.73 -5.40 2.13
N LEU A 75 -13.13 -6.35 2.85
CA LEU A 75 -13.31 -6.50 4.29
C LEU A 75 -12.64 -5.37 5.08
N LEU A 76 -11.47 -4.90 4.66
CA LEU A 76 -10.83 -3.71 5.24
C LEU A 76 -11.76 -2.50 5.22
N GLY A 77 -12.47 -2.27 4.10
CA GLY A 77 -13.43 -1.17 3.99
C GLY A 77 -14.60 -1.24 4.97
N LEU A 78 -14.98 -2.43 5.45
CA LEU A 78 -16.02 -2.57 6.49
C LEU A 78 -15.53 -2.20 7.89
N LEU A 79 -14.21 -2.25 8.11
CA LEU A 79 -13.56 -1.94 9.39
C LEU A 79 -13.08 -0.49 9.47
N ASP A 80 -13.01 0.19 8.32
CA ASP A 80 -12.57 1.58 8.23
C ASP A 80 -13.74 2.54 8.42
N SER A 81 -13.71 3.30 9.52
CA SER A 81 -14.73 4.30 9.83
C SER A 81 -14.74 5.50 8.88
N GLU A 82 -13.66 5.72 8.12
CA GLU A 82 -13.53 6.84 7.18
C GLU A 82 -13.87 6.44 5.73
N ALA A 83 -14.08 5.14 5.44
CA ALA A 83 -14.23 4.63 4.07
C ALA A 83 -15.40 5.21 3.26
N ASP A 84 -16.46 5.67 3.92
CA ASP A 84 -17.69 6.20 3.29
C ASP A 84 -17.87 7.73 3.47
N THR A 85 -16.84 8.43 3.96
CA THR A 85 -16.86 9.89 4.22
C THR A 85 -15.92 10.65 3.30
#